data_AF-A0A916CME3-F1
#
_entry.id   AF-A0A916CME3-F1
#
_cell.length_a   1.000
_cell.length_b   1.000
_cell.length_c   1.000
_cell.angle_alpha   90.00
_cell.angle_beta   90.00
_cell.angle_gamma   90.00
#
_symmetry.space_group_name_H-M   'P 1'
#
loop_
_entity.id
_entity.type
_entity.pdbx_description
1 polymer ?
#
loop_
_entity_poly.entity_id
_entity_poly.type
_entity_poly.pdbx_seq_one_letter_code
_entity_poly.pdbx_strand_id
1 'polypeptide(L)' 'LQTRITALENGIADRRELYNEAVNINNVRIEQFPDSIIAGMFRFGAKPLLEFASAEKADVDMKALFG' A
#
# COMPACT_ATOMS: atom_id res chain seq x y z
N LEU A 1 13.36 -21.41 8.55
CA LEU A 1 12.04 -20.73 8.71
C LEU A 1 12.20 -19.21 8.60
N GLN A 2 13.13 -18.58 9.35
CA GLN A 2 13.42 -17.15 9.24
C GLN A 2 13.62 -16.64 7.80
N THR A 3 14.40 -17.33 6.95
CA THR A 3 14.63 -16.90 5.56
C THR A 3 13.35 -16.77 4.73
N ARG A 4 12.35 -17.63 4.97
CA ARG A 4 11.05 -17.56 4.27
C ARG A 4 10.18 -16.42 4.79
N ILE A 5 10.27 -16.14 6.10
CA ILE A 5 9.56 -15.02 6.73
C ILE A 5 10.12 -13.70 6.19
N THR A 6 11.45 -13.53 6.19
CA THR A 6 12.10 -12.32 5.64
C THR A 6 11.78 -12.13 4.16
N ALA A 7 11.76 -13.21 3.36
CA ALA A 7 11.37 -13.12 1.95
C ALA A 7 9.92 -12.67 1.77
N LEU A 8 9.02 -13.13 2.65
CA LEU A 8 7.61 -12.74 2.63
C LEU A 8 7.43 -11.28 3.06
N GLU A 9 8.10 -10.85 4.12
CA GLU A 9 8.08 -9.45 4.61
C GLU A 9 8.58 -8.47 3.55
N ASN A 10 9.67 -8.81 2.86
CA ASN A 10 10.17 -8.02 1.74
C ASN A 10 9.12 -7.95 0.61
N GLY A 11 8.51 -9.07 0.23
CA GLY A 11 7.47 -9.08 -0.79
C GLY A 11 6.21 -8.28 -0.41
N ILE A 12 5.87 -8.23 0.88
CA ILE A 12 4.77 -7.40 1.40
C ILE A 12 5.16 -5.92 1.32
N ALA A 13 6.40 -5.57 1.69
CA ALA A 13 6.91 -4.20 1.60
C ALA A 13 6.91 -3.69 0.16
N ASP A 14 7.41 -4.49 -0.79
CA ASP A 14 7.47 -4.14 -2.22
C ASP A 14 6.07 -3.87 -2.79
N ARG A 15 5.10 -4.74 -2.48
CA ARG A 15 3.70 -4.55 -2.95
C ARG A 15 3.05 -3.31 -2.35
N ARG A 16 3.37 -2.98 -1.10
CA ARG A 16 2.87 -1.76 -0.44
C ARG A 16 3.40 -0.52 -1.15
N GLU A 17 4.69 -0.49 -1.46
CA GLU A 17 5.32 0.61 -2.17
C GLU A 17 4.66 0.81 -3.55
N LEU A 18 4.54 -0.28 -4.32
CA LEU A 18 3.90 -0.24 -5.64
C LEU A 18 2.44 0.24 -5.57
N TYR A 19 1.66 -0.21 -4.58
CA TYR A 19 0.30 0.26 -4.39
C TYR A 19 0.25 1.76 -4.07
N ASN A 20 1.05 2.21 -3.11
CA ASN A 20 1.06 3.61 -2.68
C ASN A 20 1.53 4.55 -3.77
N GLU A 21 2.53 4.14 -4.56
CA GLU A 21 2.98 4.89 -5.73
C GLU A 21 1.85 5.07 -6.76
N ALA A 22 1.16 3.98 -7.11
CA ALA A 22 0.05 4.01 -8.05
C ALA A 22 -1.11 4.88 -7.56
N VAL A 23 -1.45 4.79 -6.28
CA VAL A 23 -2.48 5.63 -5.64
C VAL A 23 -2.06 7.09 -5.65
N ASN A 24 -0.82 7.40 -5.29
CA ASN A 24 -0.32 8.77 -5.28
C ASN A 24 -0.37 9.39 -6.70
N ILE A 25 0.10 8.66 -7.72
CA ILE A 25 0.02 9.10 -9.12
C ILE A 25 -1.44 9.34 -9.53
N ASN A 26 -2.35 8.42 -9.20
CA ASN A 26 -3.77 8.59 -9.49
C ASN A 26 -4.34 9.84 -8.83
N ASN A 27 -4.16 10.00 -7.52
CA ASN A 27 -4.73 11.10 -6.75
C ASN A 27 -4.21 12.46 -7.24
N VAL A 28 -2.92 12.54 -7.57
CA VAL A 28 -2.32 13.74 -8.14
C VAL A 28 -2.90 14.03 -9.52
N ARG A 29 -3.02 13.02 -10.40
CA ARG A 29 -3.49 13.22 -11.78
C ARG A 29 -4.96 13.59 -11.88
N ILE A 30 -5.84 12.97 -11.09
CA ILE A 30 -7.27 13.30 -11.13
C ILE A 30 -7.57 14.75 -10.69
N GLU A 31 -6.63 15.42 -10.01
CA GLU A 31 -6.75 16.83 -9.60
C GLU A 31 -6.06 17.80 -10.58
N GLN A 32 -5.20 17.30 -11.48
CA GLN A 32 -4.45 18.14 -12.42
C GLN A 32 -5.16 18.26 -13.77
N PHE A 33 -5.04 19.42 -14.43
CA PHE A 33 -5.49 19.59 -15.81
C PHE A 33 -4.44 19.00 -16.78
N PRO A 34 -4.84 18.28 -17.86
CA PRO A 34 -6.21 18.02 -18.32
C PRO A 34 -6.86 16.76 -17.74
N ASP A 35 -6.10 15.95 -17.00
CA ASP A 35 -6.50 14.63 -16.51
C ASP A 35 -7.78 14.65 -15.65
N SER A 36 -8.01 15.72 -14.88
CA SER A 36 -9.24 15.97 -14.10
C SER A 36 -10.52 15.95 -14.93
N ILE A 37 -10.48 16.35 -16.21
CA ILE A 37 -11.65 16.28 -17.11
C ILE A 37 -11.97 14.82 -17.43
N ILE A 38 -10.95 14.07 -17.84
CA ILE A 38 -11.08 12.63 -18.16
C ILE A 38 -11.52 11.88 -16.90
N ALA A 39 -10.92 12.20 -15.75
CA ALA A 39 -11.29 11.63 -14.45
C ALA A 39 -12.76 11.88 -14.12
N GLY A 40 -13.27 13.11 -14.32
CA GLY A 40 -14.69 13.41 -14.16
C GLY A 40 -15.59 12.62 -15.13
N MET A 41 -15.21 12.53 -16.41
CA MET A 41 -15.99 11.83 -17.44
C MET A 41 -16.10 10.31 -17.16
N PHE A 42 -15.02 9.69 -16.70
CA PHE A 42 -14.95 8.24 -16.43
C PHE A 42 -15.12 7.89 -14.95
N ARG A 43 -15.40 8.87 -14.08
CA ARG A 43 -15.57 8.73 -12.63
C ARG A 43 -14.35 8.12 -11.92
N PHE A 44 -13.14 8.48 -12.34
CA PHE A 44 -11.94 8.18 -11.57
C PHE A 44 -11.89 9.08 -10.33
N GLY A 45 -11.70 8.44 -9.17
CA GLY A 45 -11.71 9.12 -7.87
C GLY A 45 -10.46 8.82 -7.06
N ALA A 46 -10.25 9.63 -6.02
CA ALA A 46 -9.12 9.45 -5.12
C ALA A 46 -9.20 8.11 -4.39
N LYS A 47 -8.04 7.51 -4.14
CA LYS A 47 -7.90 6.29 -3.35
C LYS A 47 -7.09 6.58 -2.09
N PRO A 48 -7.40 5.95 -0.95
CA PRO A 48 -6.57 6.08 0.25
C PRO A 48 -5.22 5.40 0.04
N LEU A 49 -4.16 5.96 0.64
CA LEU A 49 -2.88 5.26 0.75
C LEU A 49 -3.00 4.07 1.70
N LEU A 50 -2.25 3.01 1.43
CA LEU A 50 -2.12 1.87 2.31
C LEU A 50 -1.12 2.21 3.43
N GLU A 51 -1.68 2.59 4.57
CA GLU A 51 -0.94 2.83 5.81
C GLU A 51 -1.33 1.75 6.84
N PHE A 52 -0.33 1.06 7.37
CA PHE A 52 -0.51 0.18 8.53
C PHE A 52 -0.14 0.95 9.78
N ALA A 53 -0.97 0.87 10.81
CA ALA A 53 -0.62 1.41 12.12
C ALA A 53 0.68 0.75 12.59
N SER A 54 1.58 1.53 13.20
CA SER A 54 2.84 1.01 13.76
C SER A 54 2.63 -0.15 14.74
N ALA A 55 1.45 -0.23 15.37
CA ALA A 55 1.03 -1.33 16.23
C ALA A 55 0.84 -2.67 15.49
N GLU A 56 0.49 -2.67 14.20
CA GLU A 56 0.33 -3.89 13.38
C GLU A 56 1.65 -4.36 12.75
N LYS A 57 2.70 -3.53 12.84
CA LYS A 57 4.08 -3.87 12.44
C LYS A 57 4.92 -4.35 13.63
N ALA A 58 4.32 -4.51 14.81
CA ALA A 58 5.02 -5.02 15.98
C ALA A 58 5.46 -6.47 15.73
N ASP A 59 6.70 -6.77 16.11
CA ASP A 59 7.31 -8.09 16.03
C ASP A 59 6.38 -9.11 16.70
N VAL A 60 5.69 -9.92 15.90
CA VAL A 60 4.70 -10.85 16.43
C VAL A 60 5.49 -11.96 17.11
N ASP A 61 5.39 -12.08 18.44
CA ASP A 61 6.10 -13.14 19.16
C ASP A 61 5.53 -14.52 18.79
N MET A 62 6.13 -15.10 17.75
CA MET A 62 5.78 -16.41 17.21
C MET A 62 5.89 -17.52 18.26
N LYS A 63 6.67 -17.31 19.34
CA LYS A 63 6.84 -18.29 20.42
C LYS A 63 5.62 -18.30 21.36
N ALA A 64 4.92 -17.18 21.50
CA ALA A 64 3.69 -17.08 22.28
C ALA A 64 2.45 -17.59 21.52
N LEU A 65 2.48 -17.56 20.18
CA LEU A 65 1.36 -17.99 19.33
C LEU A 65 1.33 -19.49 19.03
N PHE A 66 2.47 -20.16 19.08
CA PHE A 66 2.61 -21.59 18.74
C PHE A 66 3.28 -22.42 19.84
N GLY A 67 3.43 -21.86 21.04
CA GLY A 67 4.03 -22.51 22.23
C GLY A 67 3.02 -23.26 23.09
#